data_AF-A0A357LF85-F1
#
_entry.id   AF-A0A357LF85-F1
#
_cell.length_a   1.000
_cell.length_b   1.000
_cell.length_c   1.000
_cell.angle_alpha   90.00
_cell.angle_beta   90.00
_cell.angle_gamma   90.00
#
_symmetry.space_group_name_H-M   'P 1'
#
loop_
_entity.id
_entity.type
_entity.pdbx_description
1 polymer ?
#
loop_
_entity_poly.entity_id
_entity_poly.type
_entity_poly.pdbx_seq_one_letter_code
_entity_poly.pdbx_strand_id
1 'polypeptide(L)'
;MACNRFRQRQIGGNGYEMGREMPTIDSLGTPLGFRAMVDPRPEPLQSYRGEECVLTQARSLAGMQKEALVHRASGVAWRLTCDEGPYLNGADVAPFPLAFVTAGLAIGVMSKFRAFARAENVDLGGAYAILDNYYSMEGSAIQGTMKGGASSPDLRIVAAGADHATLDRLVARAVEHSAAAKMFAAPMQNAFSMQLNDEIRPLKEMRSTTDEIPPPPHGSFDRIRVLESLAEGRPILSKLQSAEALFGVEGGAGSSLQAEQKRGLHVRGTLQMTSEGLYDVKIQLFKPIGSVFRFIGDDAASGRAPSGMDYLSAGVAFCFMTQLGRYAQIVKQDLISYAVAQETRYSEAGPNDDSALVRIDPLVTHVFLTSNEDLDQNQKLVKMGEQTCFAHAALSASAPLRLTVAGHDDPT
;
A
#
# COMPACT_ATOMS: atom_id res chain seq x y z
N MET A 1 -28.74 -33.48 44.06
CA MET A 1 -27.64 -33.97 43.20
C MET A 1 -27.93 -33.53 41.77
N ALA A 2 -27.29 -32.46 41.30
CA ALA A 2 -27.31 -32.07 39.90
C ALA A 2 -25.88 -31.71 39.51
N CYS A 3 -25.42 -32.36 38.44
CA CYS A 3 -24.02 -32.56 38.10
C CYS A 3 -23.48 -31.41 37.24
N ASN A 4 -22.35 -30.86 37.66
CA ASN A 4 -21.48 -29.95 36.91
C ASN A 4 -21.07 -30.53 35.55
N ARG A 5 -21.21 -29.77 34.47
CA ARG A 5 -20.29 -29.83 33.32
C ARG A 5 -20.03 -28.43 32.77
N PHE A 6 -18.93 -27.85 33.25
CA PHE A 6 -18.18 -26.82 32.55
C PHE A 6 -17.80 -27.34 31.15
N ARG A 7 -18.23 -26.65 30.10
CA ARG A 7 -17.63 -26.80 28.76
C ARG A 7 -16.35 -25.97 28.73
N GLN A 8 -15.21 -26.66 28.68
CA GLN A 8 -13.93 -26.09 28.27
C GLN A 8 -14.11 -25.45 26.89
N ARG A 9 -14.00 -24.11 26.82
CA ARG A 9 -13.63 -23.44 25.58
C ARG A 9 -12.16 -23.78 25.35
N GLN A 10 -11.86 -24.43 24.23
CA GLN A 10 -10.50 -24.50 23.72
C GLN A 10 -10.05 -23.07 23.44
N ILE A 11 -9.16 -22.58 24.30
CA ILE A 11 -8.38 -21.38 24.07
C ILE A 11 -7.32 -21.80 23.04
N GLY A 12 -7.59 -21.50 21.77
CA GLY A 12 -6.59 -21.56 20.71
C GLY A 12 -5.64 -20.38 20.84
N GLY A 13 -4.81 -20.38 21.87
CA GLY A 13 -3.70 -19.44 22.00
C GLY A 13 -2.60 -19.86 21.03
N ASN A 14 -2.55 -19.21 19.86
CA ASN A 14 -1.31 -19.13 19.10
C ASN A 14 -0.64 -17.81 19.48
N GLY A 15 -0.18 -17.74 20.73
CA GLY A 15 0.88 -16.83 21.10
C GLY A 15 2.10 -17.21 20.27
N TYR A 16 2.73 -16.21 19.65
CA TYR A 16 4.07 -16.34 19.12
C TYR A 16 4.93 -17.07 20.16
N GLU A 17 5.49 -18.23 19.82
CA GLU A 17 6.40 -18.95 20.72
C GLU A 17 7.54 -17.99 21.07
N MET A 18 7.61 -17.60 22.36
CA MET A 18 8.74 -16.85 22.90
C MET A 18 10.04 -17.60 22.57
N GLY A 19 10.82 -17.06 21.64
CA GLY A 19 12.14 -17.61 21.26
C GLY A 19 12.31 -17.93 19.78
N ARG A 20 11.27 -17.86 18.94
CA ARG A 20 11.44 -17.99 17.48
C ARG A 20 11.81 -16.63 16.88
N GLU A 21 12.99 -16.56 16.26
CA GLU A 21 13.46 -15.37 15.55
C GLU A 21 12.43 -14.99 14.45
N MET A 22 12.09 -13.69 14.36
CA MET A 22 11.17 -13.22 13.32
C MET A 22 11.75 -13.52 11.94
N PRO A 23 10.98 -14.07 10.99
CA PRO A 23 11.50 -14.38 9.66
C PRO A 23 11.90 -13.10 8.90
N THR A 24 12.85 -13.25 7.97
CA THR A 24 13.17 -12.24 6.95
C THR A 24 12.50 -12.65 5.63
N ILE A 25 12.35 -11.71 4.70
CA ILE A 25 11.82 -11.96 3.35
C ILE A 25 12.62 -13.07 2.66
N ASP A 26 13.95 -13.04 2.77
CA ASP A 26 14.80 -14.07 2.19
C ASP A 26 14.58 -15.45 2.83
N SER A 27 14.38 -15.50 4.16
CA SER A 27 14.16 -16.78 4.86
C SER A 27 12.80 -17.42 4.55
N LEU A 28 11.85 -16.66 3.99
CA LEU A 28 10.57 -17.19 3.52
C LEU A 28 10.70 -18.02 2.24
N GLY A 29 11.81 -17.91 1.49
CA GLY A 29 12.09 -18.75 0.32
C GLY A 29 11.06 -18.64 -0.81
N THR A 30 10.32 -17.53 -0.88
CA THR A 30 9.26 -17.30 -1.87
C THR A 30 9.53 -16.02 -2.68
N PRO A 31 8.95 -15.89 -3.89
CA PRO A 31 9.08 -14.66 -4.67
C PRO A 31 8.57 -13.41 -3.93
N LEU A 32 9.10 -12.23 -4.29
CA LEU A 32 8.73 -10.95 -3.69
C LEU A 32 7.23 -10.62 -3.85
N GLY A 33 6.62 -11.08 -4.94
CA GLY A 33 5.19 -10.96 -5.17
C GLY A 33 4.66 -12.18 -5.92
N PHE A 34 3.51 -12.71 -5.51
CA PHE A 34 2.86 -13.84 -6.18
C PHE A 34 1.37 -13.92 -5.86
N ARG A 35 0.62 -14.58 -6.75
CA ARG A 35 -0.77 -14.95 -6.52
C ARG A 35 -0.84 -16.05 -5.48
N ALA A 36 -1.60 -15.81 -4.43
CA ALA A 36 -1.69 -16.67 -3.26
C ALA A 36 -3.03 -17.40 -3.19
N MET A 37 -3.02 -18.59 -2.60
CA MET A 37 -4.20 -19.24 -2.05
C MET A 37 -4.03 -19.32 -0.53
N VAL A 38 -5.11 -19.02 0.20
CA VAL A 38 -5.16 -19.13 1.66
C VAL A 38 -6.43 -19.91 2.02
N ASP A 39 -6.28 -20.94 2.86
CA ASP A 39 -7.37 -21.83 3.28
C ASP A 39 -7.43 -21.94 4.83
N PRO A 40 -8.56 -21.58 5.48
CA PRO A 40 -9.75 -20.99 4.88
C PRO A 40 -9.47 -19.58 4.39
N ARG A 41 -10.27 -19.15 3.41
CA ARG A 41 -10.25 -17.76 2.95
C ARG A 41 -10.64 -16.85 4.13
N PRO A 42 -9.93 -15.74 4.36
CA PRO A 42 -10.27 -14.84 5.45
C PRO A 42 -11.66 -14.21 5.22
N GLU A 43 -12.39 -14.06 6.30
CA GLU A 43 -13.65 -13.31 6.37
C GLU A 43 -13.44 -12.08 7.28
N PRO A 44 -14.20 -10.98 7.07
CA PRO A 44 -15.17 -10.78 6.00
C PRO A 44 -14.49 -10.31 4.70
N LEU A 45 -14.90 -10.89 3.56
CA LEU A 45 -14.59 -10.33 2.22
C LEU A 45 -15.85 -9.87 1.49
N GLN A 46 -16.95 -9.70 2.22
CA GLN A 46 -18.23 -9.33 1.62
C GLN A 46 -18.17 -7.92 1.04
N SER A 47 -18.77 -7.75 -0.14
CA SER A 47 -19.08 -6.43 -0.70
C SER A 47 -19.88 -5.63 0.32
N TYR A 48 -19.33 -4.53 0.83
CA TYR A 48 -20.08 -3.62 1.68
C TYR A 48 -21.05 -2.85 0.77
N ARG A 49 -22.36 -2.99 0.95
CA ARG A 49 -23.38 -2.23 0.20
C ARG A 49 -23.29 -2.32 -1.34
N GLY A 50 -22.75 -3.41 -1.89
CA GLY A 50 -22.57 -3.57 -3.35
C GLY A 50 -21.29 -2.93 -3.90
N GLU A 51 -20.34 -2.56 -3.03
CA GLU A 51 -19.04 -2.00 -3.37
C GLU A 51 -17.96 -3.08 -3.46
N GLU A 52 -16.89 -2.79 -4.22
CA GLU A 52 -15.66 -3.59 -4.20
C GLU A 52 -14.95 -3.36 -2.86
N CYS A 53 -14.38 -4.44 -2.30
CA CYS A 53 -13.58 -4.37 -1.08
C CYS A 53 -12.24 -5.08 -1.29
N VAL A 54 -11.17 -4.37 -0.98
CA VAL A 54 -9.82 -4.91 -0.87
C VAL A 54 -9.45 -5.00 0.61
N LEU A 55 -9.30 -6.23 1.11
CA LEU A 55 -8.79 -6.49 2.46
C LEU A 55 -7.29 -6.76 2.39
N THR A 56 -6.51 -5.88 3.00
CA THR A 56 -5.06 -6.03 3.13
C THR A 56 -4.72 -6.46 4.54
N GLN A 57 -4.32 -7.72 4.70
CA GLN A 57 -3.75 -8.23 5.94
C GLN A 57 -2.23 -8.15 5.86
N ALA A 58 -1.57 -7.40 6.75
CA ALA A 58 -0.11 -7.24 6.73
C ALA A 58 0.52 -7.48 8.10
N ARG A 59 1.73 -8.05 8.14
CA ARG A 59 2.50 -8.28 9.37
C ARG A 59 3.93 -7.78 9.27
N SER A 60 4.50 -7.36 10.40
CA SER A 60 5.92 -7.07 10.52
C SER A 60 6.75 -8.37 10.41
N LEU A 61 7.88 -8.26 9.74
CA LEU A 61 8.95 -9.26 9.71
C LEU A 61 10.18 -8.68 10.45
N ALA A 62 11.33 -9.34 10.37
CA ALA A 62 12.55 -8.81 10.97
C ALA A 62 12.97 -7.45 10.36
N GLY A 63 13.40 -6.52 11.22
CA GLY A 63 13.85 -5.20 10.81
C GLY A 63 12.73 -4.34 10.20
N MET A 64 12.98 -3.77 9.01
CA MET A 64 12.01 -2.96 8.27
C MET A 64 11.19 -3.77 7.26
N GLN A 65 11.24 -5.09 7.32
CA GLN A 65 10.56 -5.96 6.37
C GLN A 65 9.10 -6.18 6.77
N LYS A 66 8.22 -6.31 5.78
CA LYS A 66 6.80 -6.62 5.93
C LYS A 66 6.36 -7.53 4.80
N GLU A 67 5.27 -8.24 5.04
CA GLU A 67 4.50 -8.89 3.99
C GLU A 67 3.01 -8.62 4.16
N ALA A 68 2.30 -8.60 3.05
CA ALA A 68 0.86 -8.43 3.00
C ALA A 68 0.21 -9.53 2.16
N LEU A 69 -0.97 -9.94 2.58
CA LEU A 69 -1.95 -10.63 1.78
C LEU A 69 -3.06 -9.66 1.41
N VAL A 70 -3.22 -9.42 0.11
CA VAL A 70 -4.22 -8.53 -0.46
C VAL A 70 -5.32 -9.39 -1.05
N HIS A 71 -6.49 -9.38 -0.43
CA HIS A 71 -7.63 -10.20 -0.79
C HIS A 71 -8.72 -9.37 -1.46
N ARG A 72 -9.34 -9.95 -2.50
CA ARG A 72 -10.53 -9.41 -3.16
C ARG A 72 -11.73 -10.31 -2.94
N ALA A 73 -12.94 -9.76 -3.05
CA ALA A 73 -14.21 -10.50 -3.03
C ALA A 73 -14.31 -11.57 -4.15
N SER A 74 -13.63 -11.37 -5.28
CA SER A 74 -13.54 -12.32 -6.39
C SER A 74 -12.80 -13.63 -6.06
N GLY A 75 -12.09 -13.70 -4.92
CA GLY A 75 -11.26 -14.84 -4.54
C GLY A 75 -9.81 -14.75 -5.02
N VAL A 76 -9.45 -13.72 -5.79
CA VAL A 76 -8.05 -13.40 -6.08
C VAL A 76 -7.38 -12.90 -4.80
N ALA A 77 -6.19 -13.43 -4.51
CA ALA A 77 -5.34 -12.94 -3.44
C ALA A 77 -3.88 -12.80 -3.92
N TRP A 78 -3.19 -11.79 -3.44
CA TRP A 78 -1.79 -11.52 -3.75
C TRP A 78 -0.98 -11.46 -2.45
N ARG A 79 0.12 -12.20 -2.40
CA ARG A 79 1.13 -12.01 -1.35
C ARG A 79 2.19 -11.06 -1.90
N LEU A 80 2.40 -9.93 -1.23
CA LEU A 80 3.37 -8.91 -1.59
C LEU A 80 4.33 -8.65 -0.42
N THR A 81 5.63 -8.47 -0.69
CA THR A 81 6.60 -8.03 0.33
C THR A 81 7.03 -6.61 0.15
N CYS A 82 7.27 -5.96 1.28
CA CYS A 82 7.81 -4.62 1.35
C CYS A 82 9.01 -4.59 2.31
N ASP A 83 10.02 -3.83 1.96
CA ASP A 83 11.16 -3.53 2.81
C ASP A 83 11.53 -2.05 2.63
N GLU A 84 12.47 -1.55 3.40
CA GLU A 84 13.02 -0.22 3.21
C GLU A 84 14.44 -0.27 2.66
N GLY A 85 14.83 0.82 1.99
CA GLY A 85 16.20 0.98 1.51
C GLY A 85 17.18 1.36 2.64
N PRO A 86 18.48 1.52 2.30
CA PRO A 86 19.52 1.88 3.27
C PRO A 86 19.19 3.16 4.05
N TYR A 87 18.49 4.10 3.41
CA TYR A 87 18.02 5.34 4.02
C TYR A 87 17.31 5.15 5.37
N LEU A 88 16.46 4.12 5.45
CA LEU A 88 15.66 3.76 6.62
C LEU A 88 16.25 2.58 7.40
N ASN A 89 17.51 2.22 7.10
CA ASN A 89 18.20 1.07 7.67
C ASN A 89 17.45 -0.26 7.43
N GLY A 90 16.77 -0.38 6.29
CA GLY A 90 16.21 -1.65 5.83
C GLY A 90 17.23 -2.49 5.06
N ALA A 91 16.85 -3.72 4.72
CA ALA A 91 17.75 -4.66 4.04
C ALA A 91 17.77 -4.45 2.52
N ASP A 92 16.89 -3.59 1.99
CA ASP A 92 16.79 -3.24 0.57
C ASP A 92 16.50 -4.47 -0.32
N VAL A 93 15.78 -5.48 0.19
CA VAL A 93 15.50 -6.72 -0.54
C VAL A 93 14.15 -6.72 -1.27
N ALA A 94 13.24 -5.81 -0.90
CA ALA A 94 11.91 -5.67 -1.50
C ALA A 94 11.55 -4.18 -1.70
N PRO A 95 10.52 -3.86 -2.52
CA PRO A 95 10.15 -2.48 -2.78
C PRO A 95 9.73 -1.72 -1.51
N PHE A 96 10.04 -0.43 -1.48
CA PHE A 96 9.62 0.48 -0.40
C PHE A 96 8.12 0.83 -0.49
N PRO A 97 7.45 1.19 0.63
CA PRO A 97 6.00 1.35 0.68
C PRO A 97 5.45 2.34 -0.36
N LEU A 98 6.14 3.45 -0.57
CA LEU A 98 5.72 4.47 -1.54
C LEU A 98 5.88 4.02 -3.00
N ALA A 99 6.65 2.95 -3.25
CA ALA A 99 6.70 2.36 -4.58
C ALA A 99 5.37 1.68 -4.94
N PHE A 100 4.72 1.03 -3.97
CA PHE A 100 3.39 0.44 -4.13
C PHE A 100 2.32 1.51 -4.37
N VAL A 101 2.37 2.62 -3.62
CA VAL A 101 1.44 3.76 -3.82
C VAL A 101 1.60 4.35 -5.23
N THR A 102 2.84 4.57 -5.66
CA THR A 102 3.15 5.13 -6.99
C THR A 102 2.71 4.18 -8.11
N ALA A 103 3.04 2.89 -8.00
CA ALA A 103 2.63 1.89 -8.97
C ALA A 103 1.10 1.77 -9.04
N GLY A 104 0.45 1.70 -7.87
CA GLY A 104 -1.00 1.59 -7.76
C GLY A 104 -1.75 2.75 -8.41
N LEU A 105 -1.30 3.98 -8.16
CA LEU A 105 -1.87 5.18 -8.76
C LEU A 105 -1.67 5.23 -10.29
N ALA A 106 -0.45 4.96 -10.77
CA ALA A 106 -0.17 4.95 -12.20
C ALA A 106 -0.98 3.88 -12.95
N ILE A 107 -1.03 2.65 -12.42
CA ILE A 107 -1.81 1.55 -12.99
C ILE A 107 -3.29 1.92 -12.96
N GLY A 108 -3.83 2.36 -11.83
CA GLY A 108 -5.25 2.66 -11.69
C GLY A 108 -5.78 3.71 -12.67
N VAL A 109 -4.98 4.73 -13.01
CA VAL A 109 -5.35 5.71 -14.04
C VAL A 109 -5.18 5.13 -15.44
N MET A 110 -4.06 4.46 -15.73
CA MET A 110 -3.79 3.90 -17.06
C MET A 110 -4.75 2.76 -17.43
N SER A 111 -5.30 2.03 -16.45
CA SER A 111 -6.38 1.05 -16.65
C SER A 111 -7.65 1.71 -17.17
N LYS A 112 -8.07 2.84 -16.57
CA LYS A 112 -9.25 3.58 -17.04
C LYS A 112 -9.01 4.24 -18.38
N PHE A 113 -7.83 4.83 -18.59
CA PHE A 113 -7.46 5.42 -19.86
C PHE A 113 -7.53 4.39 -21.00
N ARG A 114 -6.99 3.19 -20.78
CA ARG A 114 -7.10 2.08 -21.71
C ARG A 114 -8.54 1.63 -21.94
N ALA A 115 -9.33 1.50 -20.88
CA ALA A 115 -10.72 1.06 -20.98
C ALA A 115 -11.55 2.03 -21.83
N PHE A 116 -11.42 3.34 -21.62
CA PHE A 116 -12.12 4.35 -22.40
C PHE A 116 -11.63 4.41 -23.84
N ALA A 117 -10.32 4.36 -24.07
CA ALA A 117 -9.77 4.32 -25.42
C ALA A 117 -10.30 3.11 -26.21
N ARG A 118 -10.37 1.92 -25.58
CA ARG A 118 -10.97 0.72 -26.19
C ARG A 118 -12.45 0.89 -26.49
N ALA A 119 -13.23 1.47 -25.59
CA ALA A 119 -14.65 1.72 -25.80
C ALA A 119 -14.89 2.64 -27.01
N GLU A 120 -13.94 3.51 -27.31
CA GLU A 120 -14.00 4.46 -28.42
C GLU A 120 -13.18 4.04 -29.65
N ASN A 121 -12.63 2.82 -29.67
CA ASN A 121 -11.77 2.30 -30.73
C ASN A 121 -10.54 3.17 -31.05
N VAL A 122 -9.96 3.80 -30.02
CA VAL A 122 -8.70 4.55 -30.11
C VAL A 122 -7.51 3.63 -29.78
N ASP A 123 -6.61 3.44 -30.73
CA ASP A 123 -5.37 2.69 -30.53
C ASP A 123 -4.31 3.55 -29.85
N LEU A 124 -3.97 3.26 -28.59
CA LEU A 124 -3.04 4.06 -27.80
C LEU A 124 -1.56 3.94 -28.21
N GLY A 125 -1.21 3.11 -29.20
CA GLY A 125 0.11 3.13 -29.85
C GLY A 125 1.30 2.91 -28.92
N GLY A 126 1.15 2.10 -27.87
CA GLY A 126 2.21 1.86 -26.89
C GLY A 126 2.35 2.94 -25.81
N ALA A 127 1.24 3.60 -25.46
CA ALA A 127 1.20 4.66 -24.45
C ALA A 127 2.04 4.38 -23.20
N TYR A 128 2.70 5.43 -22.73
CA TYR A 128 3.51 5.43 -21.52
C TYR A 128 3.10 6.55 -20.58
N ALA A 129 3.40 6.35 -19.29
CA ALA A 129 3.14 7.35 -18.26
C ALA A 129 4.37 7.56 -17.37
N ILE A 130 4.55 8.79 -16.92
CA ILE A 130 5.52 9.19 -15.90
C ILE A 130 4.74 9.82 -14.76
N LEU A 131 4.92 9.29 -13.56
CA LEU A 131 4.27 9.77 -12.35
C LEU A 131 5.31 10.20 -11.33
N ASP A 132 5.31 11.46 -10.93
CA ASP A 132 6.15 12.00 -9.88
C ASP A 132 5.34 12.29 -8.62
N ASN A 133 5.75 11.69 -7.50
CA ASN A 133 5.18 11.91 -6.19
C ASN A 133 6.18 12.62 -5.29
N TYR A 134 5.68 13.59 -4.53
CA TYR A 134 6.48 14.38 -3.59
C TYR A 134 5.89 14.32 -2.19
N TYR A 135 6.75 14.01 -1.22
CA TYR A 135 6.38 13.91 0.19
C TYR A 135 7.32 14.74 1.05
N SER A 136 6.89 15.05 2.26
CA SER A 136 7.69 15.79 3.23
C SER A 136 7.50 15.27 4.64
N MET A 137 8.49 15.47 5.49
CA MET A 137 8.39 15.20 6.92
C MET A 137 9.06 16.30 7.70
N GLU A 138 8.35 16.81 8.70
CA GLU A 138 8.84 17.87 9.59
C GLU A 138 8.46 17.61 11.05
N GLY A 139 9.25 18.12 12.00
CA GLY A 139 8.96 18.07 13.43
C GLY A 139 9.79 17.04 14.20
N SER A 140 9.38 16.76 15.45
CA SER A 140 10.11 15.89 16.38
C SER A 140 9.30 14.68 16.79
N ALA A 141 9.88 13.49 16.67
CA ALA A 141 9.29 12.24 17.13
C ALA A 141 9.14 12.24 18.66
N ILE A 142 10.18 12.68 19.38
CA ILE A 142 10.20 12.68 20.85
C ILE A 142 9.13 13.64 21.40
N GLN A 143 9.00 14.82 20.79
CA GLN A 143 7.97 15.80 21.18
C GLN A 143 6.57 15.44 20.66
N GLY A 144 6.43 14.43 19.80
CA GLY A 144 5.16 14.04 19.17
C GLY A 144 4.65 15.02 18.11
N THR A 145 5.49 15.95 17.65
CA THR A 145 5.14 16.98 16.66
C THR A 145 5.47 16.57 15.22
N MET A 146 6.17 15.44 15.03
CA MET A 146 6.54 14.96 13.71
C MET A 146 5.30 14.68 12.86
N LYS A 147 5.24 15.23 11.64
CA LYS A 147 4.11 15.12 10.73
C LYS A 147 4.57 14.79 9.32
N GLY A 148 3.85 13.89 8.66
CA GLY A 148 4.00 13.61 7.24
C GLY A 148 3.22 14.61 6.39
N GLY A 149 3.76 14.92 5.21
CA GLY A 149 3.13 15.76 4.20
C GLY A 149 3.24 15.11 2.82
N ALA A 150 2.33 15.50 1.94
CA ALA A 150 2.31 15.07 0.54
C ALA A 150 1.86 16.25 -0.33
N SER A 151 2.40 16.32 -1.54
CA SER A 151 1.92 17.26 -2.57
C SER A 151 1.16 16.50 -3.64
N SER A 152 0.33 17.22 -4.40
CA SER A 152 -0.28 16.69 -5.62
C SER A 152 0.78 16.03 -6.53
N PRO A 153 0.56 14.78 -6.97
CA PRO A 153 1.46 14.11 -7.89
C PRO A 153 1.35 14.71 -9.30
N ASP A 154 2.45 14.68 -10.05
CA ASP A 154 2.49 15.07 -11.46
C ASP A 154 2.42 13.82 -12.33
N LEU A 155 1.37 13.71 -13.15
CA LEU A 155 1.18 12.62 -14.09
C LEU A 155 1.28 13.15 -15.52
N ARG A 156 2.31 12.67 -16.22
CA ARG A 156 2.48 12.87 -17.67
C ARG A 156 2.08 11.59 -18.40
N ILE A 157 1.17 11.68 -19.37
CA ILE A 157 0.79 10.59 -20.26
C ILE A 157 1.18 10.95 -21.69
N VAL A 158 1.76 10.00 -22.41
CA VAL A 158 2.12 10.17 -23.82
C VAL A 158 1.56 9.03 -24.64
N ALA A 159 0.87 9.37 -25.73
CA ALA A 159 0.25 8.42 -26.65
C ALA A 159 0.24 8.98 -28.08
N ALA A 160 0.33 8.10 -29.08
CA ALA A 160 0.30 8.47 -30.50
C ALA A 160 -1.07 8.24 -31.18
N GLY A 161 -2.06 7.79 -30.40
CA GLY A 161 -3.25 7.15 -30.92
C GLY A 161 -4.35 8.04 -31.48
N ALA A 162 -4.31 9.32 -31.15
CA ALA A 162 -5.36 10.27 -31.47
C ALA A 162 -4.82 11.71 -31.43
N ASP A 163 -5.66 12.66 -31.86
CA ASP A 163 -5.37 14.08 -31.66
C ASP A 163 -5.34 14.46 -30.17
N HIS A 164 -4.71 15.58 -29.87
CA HIS A 164 -4.52 16.07 -28.50
C HIS A 164 -5.85 16.25 -27.75
N ALA A 165 -6.88 16.76 -28.42
CA ALA A 165 -8.20 16.97 -27.82
C ALA A 165 -8.86 15.65 -27.39
N THR A 166 -8.71 14.60 -28.19
CA THR A 166 -9.20 13.26 -27.87
C THR A 166 -8.44 12.67 -26.70
N LEU A 167 -7.11 12.77 -26.72
CA LEU A 167 -6.27 12.25 -25.63
C LEU A 167 -6.56 12.97 -24.30
N ASP A 168 -6.66 14.30 -24.31
CA ASP A 168 -7.00 15.11 -23.14
C ASP A 168 -8.33 14.68 -22.53
N ARG A 169 -9.37 14.54 -23.36
CA ARG A 169 -10.69 14.11 -22.90
C ARG A 169 -10.65 12.70 -22.29
N LEU A 170 -9.96 11.76 -22.94
CA LEU A 170 -9.85 10.39 -22.45
C LEU A 170 -9.08 10.31 -21.12
N VAL A 171 -7.99 11.07 -20.97
CA VAL A 171 -7.20 11.14 -19.73
C VAL A 171 -7.99 11.82 -18.61
N ALA A 172 -8.69 12.91 -18.89
CA ALA A 172 -9.54 13.59 -17.92
C ALA A 172 -10.62 12.63 -17.38
N ARG A 173 -11.30 11.91 -18.29
CA ARG A 173 -12.25 10.85 -17.90
C ARG A 173 -11.59 9.73 -17.10
N ALA A 174 -10.39 9.29 -17.50
CA ALA A 174 -9.66 8.25 -16.78
C ALA A 174 -9.40 8.63 -15.32
N VAL A 175 -9.00 9.87 -15.07
CA VAL A 175 -8.76 10.40 -13.71
C VAL A 175 -10.07 10.56 -12.95
N GLU A 176 -11.12 11.05 -13.61
CA GLU A 176 -12.43 11.21 -12.99
C GLU A 176 -13.06 9.87 -12.58
N HIS A 177 -12.83 8.81 -13.35
CA HIS A 177 -13.42 7.48 -13.12
C HIS A 177 -12.44 6.46 -12.52
N SER A 178 -11.28 6.87 -12.02
CA SER A 178 -10.32 6.00 -11.33
C SER A 178 -10.49 6.06 -9.82
N ALA A 179 -10.78 4.93 -9.16
CA ALA A 179 -10.82 4.89 -7.70
C ALA A 179 -9.45 5.26 -7.09
N ALA A 180 -8.37 4.84 -7.75
CA ALA A 180 -7.01 5.17 -7.33
C ALA A 180 -6.74 6.69 -7.34
N ALA A 181 -7.21 7.41 -8.36
CA ALA A 181 -7.11 8.87 -8.37
C ALA A 181 -8.05 9.52 -7.35
N LYS A 182 -9.26 8.99 -7.18
CA LYS A 182 -10.25 9.51 -6.23
C LYS A 182 -9.82 9.40 -4.78
N MET A 183 -9.01 8.39 -4.41
CA MET A 183 -8.39 8.29 -3.08
C MET A 183 -7.62 9.55 -2.66
N PHE A 184 -7.10 10.32 -3.62
CA PHE A 184 -6.32 11.53 -3.34
C PHE A 184 -7.07 12.82 -3.66
N ALA A 185 -8.26 12.75 -4.25
CA ALA A 185 -8.97 13.91 -4.77
C ALA A 185 -9.75 14.70 -3.70
N ALA A 186 -10.03 14.10 -2.55
CA ALA A 186 -10.73 14.73 -1.44
C ALA A 186 -10.15 14.24 -0.09
N PRO A 187 -10.14 15.08 0.95
CA PRO A 187 -9.68 14.68 2.28
C PRO A 187 -10.48 13.50 2.84
N MET A 188 -9.80 12.43 3.20
CA MET A 188 -10.38 11.31 3.93
C MET A 188 -10.00 11.36 5.41
N GLN A 189 -11.01 11.15 6.26
CA GLN A 189 -10.83 10.91 7.69
C GLN A 189 -10.94 9.40 7.95
N ASN A 190 -9.81 8.72 7.85
CA ASN A 190 -9.69 7.27 8.02
C ASN A 190 -10.05 6.85 9.45
N ALA A 191 -10.50 5.61 9.63
CA ALA A 191 -10.96 5.08 10.91
C ALA A 191 -10.07 3.92 11.38
N PHE A 192 -9.88 3.81 12.69
CA PHE A 192 -8.96 2.85 13.29
C PHE A 192 -9.61 2.06 14.43
N SER A 193 -9.07 0.88 14.69
CA SER A 193 -9.23 0.17 15.96
C SER A 193 -7.89 -0.41 16.40
N MET A 194 -7.78 -0.77 17.68
CA MET A 194 -6.57 -1.36 18.23
C MET A 194 -6.90 -2.57 19.10
N GLN A 195 -6.25 -3.68 18.82
CA GLN A 195 -6.09 -4.80 19.74
C GLN A 195 -4.66 -4.77 20.28
N LEU A 196 -4.52 -4.76 21.60
CA LEU A 196 -3.24 -4.77 22.30
C LEU A 196 -3.21 -5.99 23.22
N ASN A 197 -2.24 -6.88 23.02
CA ASN A 197 -2.08 -8.12 23.79
C ASN A 197 -3.41 -8.91 23.85
N ASP A 198 -4.00 -9.16 22.68
CA ASP A 198 -5.27 -9.86 22.47
C ASP A 198 -6.54 -9.17 23.01
N GLU A 199 -6.41 -8.01 23.65
CA GLU A 199 -7.55 -7.23 24.15
C GLU A 199 -7.86 -6.04 23.25
N ILE A 200 -9.14 -5.82 22.94
CA ILE A 200 -9.59 -4.61 22.24
C ILE A 200 -9.43 -3.41 23.19
N ARG A 201 -8.73 -2.37 22.75
CA ARG A 201 -8.48 -1.16 23.54
C ARG A 201 -8.93 0.08 22.79
N PRO A 202 -9.40 1.12 23.50
CA PRO A 202 -9.78 2.37 22.85
C PRO A 202 -8.56 3.08 22.26
N LEU A 203 -8.78 3.90 21.23
CA LEU A 203 -7.82 4.87 20.71
C LEU A 203 -8.18 6.28 21.20
N LYS A 204 -7.17 7.13 21.37
CA LYS A 204 -7.33 8.56 21.70
C LYS A 204 -6.97 9.39 20.47
N GLU A 205 -7.71 10.48 20.25
CA GLU A 205 -7.40 11.50 19.24
C GLU A 205 -7.31 10.96 17.80
N MET A 206 -7.98 9.84 17.54
CA MET A 206 -8.15 9.23 16.23
C MET A 206 -9.63 8.87 16.06
N ARG A 207 -10.10 8.82 14.82
CA ARG A 207 -11.46 8.35 14.53
C ARG A 207 -11.53 6.85 14.76
N SER A 208 -12.39 6.40 15.68
CA SER A 208 -12.65 4.97 15.89
C SER A 208 -13.60 4.42 14.84
N THR A 209 -13.42 3.16 14.45
CA THR A 209 -14.40 2.40 13.68
C THR A 209 -15.35 1.61 14.58
N THR A 210 -16.56 1.35 14.10
CA THR A 210 -17.53 0.41 14.71
C THR A 210 -17.61 -0.91 13.96
N ASP A 211 -16.81 -1.06 12.91
CA ASP A 211 -16.80 -2.25 12.07
C ASP A 211 -16.28 -3.46 12.85
N GLU A 212 -16.75 -4.65 12.47
CA GLU A 212 -16.31 -5.89 13.08
C GLU A 212 -14.79 -6.05 12.90
N ILE A 213 -14.08 -6.34 13.98
CA ILE A 213 -12.63 -6.50 13.94
C ILE A 213 -12.33 -7.90 13.39
N PRO A 214 -11.64 -8.02 12.23
CA PRO A 214 -11.26 -9.32 11.69
C PRO A 214 -10.23 -10.01 12.60
N PRO A 215 -10.05 -11.33 12.47
CA PRO A 215 -9.02 -12.02 13.21
C PRO A 215 -7.62 -11.49 12.86
N PRO A 216 -6.65 -11.53 13.81
CA PRO A 216 -5.29 -11.10 13.54
C PRO A 216 -4.68 -11.83 12.33
N PRO A 217 -3.90 -11.14 11.48
CA PRO A 217 -3.33 -11.71 10.25
C PRO A 217 -2.41 -12.93 10.43
N HIS A 218 -1.85 -13.14 11.62
CA HIS A 218 -0.72 -14.05 11.85
C HIS A 218 -0.96 -15.47 11.30
N GLY A 219 -2.14 -16.04 11.53
CA GLY A 219 -2.46 -17.40 11.10
C GLY A 219 -2.67 -17.57 9.59
N SER A 220 -2.98 -16.48 8.86
CA SER A 220 -3.19 -16.53 7.40
C SER A 220 -1.88 -16.81 6.66
N PHE A 221 -0.77 -16.23 7.12
CA PHE A 221 0.51 -16.31 6.44
C PHE A 221 1.14 -17.71 6.48
N ASP A 222 0.89 -18.46 7.54
CA ASP A 222 1.42 -19.82 7.70
C ASP A 222 0.70 -20.84 6.79
N ARG A 223 -0.37 -20.42 6.11
CA ARG A 223 -1.22 -21.26 5.25
C ARG A 223 -1.18 -20.85 3.79
N ILE A 224 -0.25 -19.96 3.42
CA ILE A 224 -0.12 -19.48 2.05
C ILE A 224 0.40 -20.59 1.15
N ARG A 225 -0.23 -20.75 -0.01
CA ARG A 225 0.30 -21.51 -1.15
C ARG A 225 0.56 -20.57 -2.32
N VAL A 226 1.72 -20.72 -2.95
CA VAL A 226 2.05 -20.04 -4.20
C VAL A 226 1.24 -20.69 -5.32
N LEU A 227 0.43 -19.90 -6.02
CA LEU A 227 -0.27 -20.37 -7.23
C LEU A 227 0.49 -19.97 -8.50
N GLU A 228 0.83 -18.70 -8.60
CA GLU A 228 1.49 -18.14 -9.79
C GLU A 228 2.36 -16.97 -9.37
N SER A 229 3.62 -16.96 -9.76
CA SER A 229 4.61 -15.93 -9.40
C SER A 229 5.09 -15.11 -10.59
N LEU A 230 4.66 -15.48 -11.79
CA LEU A 230 5.02 -14.85 -13.04
C LEU A 230 3.78 -14.37 -13.76
N ALA A 231 3.83 -13.16 -14.30
CA ALA A 231 2.88 -12.66 -15.28
C ALA A 231 3.63 -12.51 -16.60
N GLU A 232 3.23 -13.28 -17.61
CA GLU A 232 3.92 -13.32 -18.93
C GLU A 232 5.42 -13.61 -18.81
N GLY A 233 5.77 -14.62 -18.00
CA GLY A 233 7.16 -15.02 -17.77
C GLY A 233 7.99 -14.03 -16.95
N ARG A 234 7.39 -12.95 -16.43
CA ARG A 234 8.08 -11.93 -15.62
C ARG A 234 7.62 -11.98 -14.16
N PRO A 235 8.52 -11.85 -13.17
CA PRO A 235 8.12 -11.76 -11.76
C PRO A 235 7.17 -10.58 -11.50
N ILE A 236 6.16 -10.80 -10.65
CA ILE A 236 5.22 -9.73 -10.24
C ILE A 236 5.95 -8.54 -9.64
N LEU A 237 6.94 -8.82 -8.78
CA LEU A 237 7.85 -7.83 -8.19
C LEU A 237 9.30 -8.28 -8.41
N SER A 238 10.17 -7.34 -8.79
CA SER A 238 11.61 -7.59 -8.91
C SER A 238 12.44 -6.35 -8.60
N LYS A 239 13.65 -6.56 -8.07
CA LYS A 239 14.65 -5.50 -7.93
C LYS A 239 15.42 -5.37 -9.23
N LEU A 240 15.51 -4.16 -9.78
CA LEU A 240 16.25 -3.86 -11.01
C LEU A 240 17.64 -3.31 -10.71
N GLN A 241 17.76 -2.49 -9.66
CA GLN A 241 19.01 -1.81 -9.31
C GLN A 241 19.05 -1.54 -7.80
N SER A 242 20.21 -1.74 -7.18
CA SER A 242 20.46 -1.37 -5.78
C SER A 242 20.88 0.09 -5.66
N ALA A 243 20.42 0.75 -4.59
CA ALA A 243 20.94 2.04 -4.16
C ALA A 243 22.37 1.90 -3.64
N GLU A 244 23.18 2.94 -3.80
CA GLU A 244 24.42 3.07 -3.06
C GLU A 244 24.14 3.50 -1.62
N ALA A 245 24.72 2.82 -0.64
CA ALA A 245 24.60 3.18 0.77
C ALA A 245 25.62 4.28 1.12
N LEU A 246 25.17 5.53 1.10
CA LEU A 246 25.98 6.69 1.50
C LEU A 246 25.80 6.98 2.99
N PHE A 247 26.89 7.05 3.76
CA PHE A 247 26.86 7.33 5.20
C PHE A 247 27.24 8.79 5.50
N GLY A 248 26.67 9.38 6.56
CA GLY A 248 27.05 10.70 7.05
C GLY A 248 26.61 11.89 6.19
N VAL A 249 25.75 11.66 5.19
CA VAL A 249 25.20 12.70 4.31
C VAL A 249 23.69 12.88 4.54
N GLU A 250 23.15 14.05 4.20
CA GLU A 250 21.70 14.27 4.19
C GLU A 250 21.04 13.28 3.22
N GLY A 251 20.02 12.55 3.67
CA GLY A 251 19.43 11.49 2.85
C GLY A 251 20.21 10.17 2.85
N GLY A 252 21.32 10.08 3.59
CA GLY A 252 22.14 8.88 3.72
C GLY A 252 21.58 7.82 4.67
N ALA A 253 22.26 6.68 4.77
CA ALA A 253 21.84 5.52 5.54
C ALA A 253 21.53 5.86 7.00
N GLY A 254 20.37 5.43 7.48
CA GLY A 254 19.91 5.63 8.86
C GLY A 254 19.57 7.08 9.25
N SER A 255 19.76 8.07 8.36
CA SER A 255 19.50 9.49 8.69
C SER A 255 18.02 9.77 8.99
N SER A 256 17.12 8.91 8.52
CA SER A 256 15.71 8.95 8.87
C SER A 256 15.40 8.57 10.31
N LEU A 257 16.33 7.99 11.08
CA LEU A 257 16.07 7.54 12.46
C LEU A 257 16.36 8.64 13.51
N GLN A 258 16.72 9.84 13.06
CA GLN A 258 16.91 10.99 13.94
C GLN A 258 15.59 11.47 14.55
N ALA A 259 15.66 11.97 15.79
CA ALA A 259 14.49 12.46 16.53
C ALA A 259 13.82 13.67 15.86
N GLU A 260 14.62 14.56 15.28
CA GLU A 260 14.16 15.72 14.51
C GLU A 260 14.21 15.41 13.01
N GLN A 261 13.21 15.86 12.28
CA GLN A 261 13.09 15.66 10.85
C GLN A 261 12.77 16.96 10.14
N LYS A 262 13.43 17.18 9.00
CA LYS A 262 13.08 18.16 7.98
C LYS A 262 13.58 17.64 6.64
N ARG A 263 12.70 17.01 5.87
CA ARG A 263 13.10 16.30 4.64
C ARG A 263 12.00 16.32 3.59
N GLY A 264 12.42 16.23 2.33
CA GLY A 264 11.56 15.98 1.19
C GLY A 264 11.91 14.64 0.55
N LEU A 265 10.90 13.95 0.04
CA LEU A 265 11.03 12.73 -0.74
C LEU A 265 10.47 12.94 -2.14
N HIS A 266 11.10 12.31 -3.12
CA HIS A 266 10.67 12.31 -4.52
C HIS A 266 10.72 10.88 -5.05
N VAL A 267 9.55 10.35 -5.42
CA VAL A 267 9.38 9.02 -6.01
C VAL A 267 8.91 9.20 -7.45
N ARG A 268 9.58 8.57 -8.42
CA ARG A 268 9.14 8.52 -9.81
C ARG A 268 8.74 7.11 -10.20
N GLY A 269 7.59 6.99 -10.84
CA GLY A 269 7.19 5.81 -11.59
C GLY A 269 7.20 6.07 -13.09
N THR A 270 7.70 5.10 -13.86
CA THR A 270 7.51 5.06 -15.32
C THR A 270 6.75 3.79 -15.66
N LEU A 271 5.61 3.93 -16.33
CA LEU A 271 4.73 2.84 -16.72
C LEU A 271 4.71 2.72 -18.24
N GLN A 272 4.84 1.50 -18.73
CA GLN A 272 4.64 1.15 -20.13
C GLN A 272 3.55 0.10 -20.27
N MET A 273 2.65 0.29 -21.23
CA MET A 273 1.71 -0.75 -21.63
C MET A 273 2.41 -1.81 -22.48
N THR A 274 2.22 -3.07 -22.12
CA THR A 274 2.77 -4.22 -22.85
C THR A 274 1.82 -4.63 -23.99
N SER A 275 2.32 -5.39 -24.97
CA SER A 275 1.52 -5.90 -26.10
C SER A 275 0.34 -6.77 -25.66
N GLU A 276 0.49 -7.47 -24.53
CA GLU A 276 -0.49 -8.40 -23.95
C GLU A 276 -1.47 -7.72 -22.98
N GLY A 277 -1.37 -6.40 -22.83
CA GLY A 277 -2.26 -5.62 -21.98
C GLY A 277 -1.97 -5.74 -20.48
N LEU A 278 -0.73 -6.01 -20.08
CA LEU A 278 -0.24 -5.73 -18.73
C LEU A 278 0.50 -4.39 -18.67
N TYR A 279 0.76 -3.93 -17.45
CA TYR A 279 1.52 -2.72 -17.14
C TYR A 279 2.90 -3.11 -16.59
N ASP A 280 3.98 -2.69 -17.25
CA ASP A 280 5.36 -2.80 -16.74
C ASP A 280 5.73 -1.45 -16.11
N VAL A 281 5.90 -1.43 -14.79
CA VAL A 281 6.12 -0.20 -14.04
C VAL A 281 7.47 -0.27 -13.35
N LYS A 282 8.33 0.71 -13.60
CA LYS A 282 9.59 0.90 -12.87
C LYS A 282 9.42 2.05 -11.89
N ILE A 283 9.79 1.83 -10.64
CA ILE A 283 9.71 2.84 -9.58
C ILE A 283 11.10 3.09 -9.01
N GLN A 284 11.43 4.37 -8.83
CA GLN A 284 12.68 4.84 -8.24
C GLN A 284 12.39 5.90 -7.17
N LEU A 285 13.10 5.82 -6.04
CA LEU A 285 13.21 6.93 -5.09
C LEU A 285 14.41 7.80 -5.53
N PHE A 286 14.13 8.99 -6.06
CA PHE A 286 15.19 9.93 -6.48
C PHE A 286 15.76 10.73 -5.32
N LYS A 287 14.89 11.10 -4.38
CA LYS A 287 15.29 11.82 -3.17
C LYS A 287 14.63 11.16 -1.97
N PRO A 288 15.42 10.68 -0.99
CA PRO A 288 16.84 10.35 -1.10
C PRO A 288 17.09 9.26 -2.18
N ILE A 289 18.34 9.01 -2.57
CA ILE A 289 18.61 7.98 -3.58
C ILE A 289 18.23 6.61 -3.01
N GLY A 290 17.35 5.90 -3.71
CA GLY A 290 16.94 4.53 -3.38
C GLY A 290 17.00 3.58 -4.57
N SER A 291 16.73 2.31 -4.30
CA SER A 291 16.75 1.23 -5.28
C SER A 291 15.64 1.38 -6.31
N VAL A 292 15.84 0.75 -7.46
CA VAL A 292 14.85 0.68 -8.53
C VAL A 292 14.17 -0.67 -8.49
N PHE A 293 12.84 -0.66 -8.44
CA PHE A 293 12.02 -1.87 -8.44
C PHE A 293 11.05 -1.87 -9.62
N ARG A 294 10.75 -3.06 -10.11
CA ARG A 294 9.75 -3.31 -11.16
C ARG A 294 8.52 -3.98 -10.57
N PHE A 295 7.37 -3.53 -11.05
CA PHE A 295 6.04 -4.03 -10.75
C PHE A 295 5.38 -4.44 -12.08
N ILE A 296 4.67 -5.57 -12.07
CA ILE A 296 3.75 -5.95 -13.15
C ILE A 296 2.32 -5.77 -12.67
N GLY A 297 1.47 -5.10 -13.43
CA GLY A 297 0.06 -4.86 -13.07
C GLY A 297 -0.93 -5.16 -14.18
N ASP A 298 -2.23 -5.23 -13.83
CA ASP A 298 -3.35 -5.46 -14.76
C ASP A 298 -4.58 -4.58 -14.43
N ASP A 299 -5.57 -4.53 -15.32
CA ASP A 299 -6.74 -3.63 -15.23
C ASP A 299 -7.58 -3.81 -13.96
N ALA A 300 -7.91 -5.05 -13.60
CA ALA A 300 -8.91 -5.36 -12.58
C ALA A 300 -8.56 -6.59 -11.74
N ALA A 301 -7.26 -6.88 -11.60
CA ALA A 301 -6.77 -8.10 -10.95
C ALA A 301 -7.42 -9.34 -11.56
N SER A 302 -7.38 -9.44 -12.90
CA SER A 302 -7.93 -10.53 -13.72
C SER A 302 -7.46 -11.95 -13.33
N GLY A 303 -6.55 -12.04 -12.37
CA GLY A 303 -5.81 -13.23 -11.97
C GLY A 303 -4.40 -13.26 -12.54
N ARG A 304 -4.07 -12.42 -13.55
CA ARG A 304 -2.73 -12.37 -14.18
C ARG A 304 -1.70 -11.58 -13.36
N ALA A 305 -2.08 -10.42 -12.84
CA ALA A 305 -1.23 -9.56 -12.02
C ALA A 305 -2.10 -8.68 -11.09
N PRO A 306 -1.53 -8.08 -10.01
CA PRO A 306 -2.27 -7.16 -9.15
C PRO A 306 -2.80 -5.94 -9.91
N SER A 307 -3.96 -5.45 -9.50
CA SER A 307 -4.53 -4.19 -9.98
C SER A 307 -3.85 -2.98 -9.34
N GLY A 308 -4.16 -1.79 -9.87
CA GLY A 308 -3.78 -0.53 -9.25
C GLY A 308 -4.25 -0.43 -7.79
N MET A 309 -5.49 -0.84 -7.51
CA MET A 309 -6.04 -0.83 -6.15
C MET A 309 -5.39 -1.85 -5.22
N ASP A 310 -4.97 -3.02 -5.72
CA ASP A 310 -4.27 -4.00 -4.87
C ASP A 310 -2.91 -3.46 -4.40
N TYR A 311 -2.14 -2.86 -5.32
CA TYR A 311 -0.88 -2.22 -4.97
C TYR A 311 -1.10 -0.99 -4.08
N LEU A 312 -2.10 -0.17 -4.36
CA LEU A 312 -2.38 1.03 -3.60
C LEU A 312 -2.78 0.71 -2.15
N SER A 313 -3.69 -0.24 -1.95
CA SER A 313 -4.10 -0.73 -0.62
C SER A 313 -2.93 -1.32 0.15
N ALA A 314 -2.09 -2.15 -0.49
CA ALA A 314 -0.87 -2.66 0.13
C ALA A 314 0.10 -1.54 0.52
N GLY A 315 0.30 -0.56 -0.36
CA GLY A 315 1.21 0.56 -0.15
C GLY A 315 0.82 1.44 1.04
N VAL A 316 -0.48 1.72 1.21
CA VAL A 316 -0.97 2.48 2.38
C VAL A 316 -0.70 1.71 3.68
N ALA A 317 -1.04 0.42 3.74
CA ALA A 317 -0.77 -0.43 4.89
C ALA A 317 0.72 -0.48 5.23
N PHE A 318 1.58 -0.74 4.23
CA PHE A 318 3.03 -0.77 4.41
C PHE A 318 3.60 0.58 4.87
N CYS A 319 3.10 1.69 4.35
CA CYS A 319 3.58 3.02 4.71
C CYS A 319 3.24 3.32 6.18
N PHE A 320 2.02 2.99 6.60
CA PHE A 320 1.61 3.12 8.00
C PHE A 320 2.44 2.24 8.93
N MET A 321 2.61 0.96 8.59
CA MET A 321 3.40 0.01 9.38
C MET A 321 4.87 0.40 9.49
N THR A 322 5.45 0.97 8.42
CA THR A 322 6.82 1.49 8.44
C THR A 322 6.94 2.63 9.46
N GLN A 323 6.00 3.56 9.44
CA GLN A 323 6.05 4.71 10.33
C GLN A 323 5.76 4.34 11.78
N LEU A 324 4.87 3.39 12.01
CA LEU A 324 4.62 2.79 13.32
C LEU A 324 5.91 2.15 13.89
N GLY A 325 6.52 1.21 13.16
CA GLY A 325 7.75 0.55 13.60
C GLY A 325 8.93 1.51 13.76
N ARG A 326 9.09 2.46 12.82
CA ARG A 326 10.11 3.51 12.90
C ARG A 326 9.93 4.39 14.14
N TYR A 327 8.70 4.79 14.46
CA TYR A 327 8.45 5.60 15.65
C TYR A 327 8.84 4.81 16.91
N ALA A 328 8.38 3.55 17.04
CA ALA A 328 8.74 2.67 18.14
C ALA A 328 10.27 2.56 18.32
N GLN A 329 11.01 2.41 17.22
CA GLN A 329 12.47 2.37 17.23
C GLN A 329 13.10 3.68 17.74
N ILE A 330 12.62 4.84 17.27
CA ILE A 330 13.14 6.16 17.69
C ILE A 330 12.92 6.40 19.18
N VAL A 331 11.74 6.05 19.70
CA VAL A 331 11.41 6.22 21.12
C VAL A 331 11.82 5.03 21.99
N LYS A 332 12.44 3.99 21.40
CA LYS A 332 12.91 2.78 22.07
C LYS A 332 11.80 2.03 22.83
N GLN A 333 10.62 1.96 22.24
CA GLN A 333 9.51 1.16 22.78
C GLN A 333 9.79 -0.34 22.66
N ASP A 334 9.41 -1.10 23.68
CA ASP A 334 9.41 -2.56 23.74
C ASP A 334 8.19 -3.15 23.00
N LEU A 335 8.18 -2.91 21.68
CA LEU A 335 7.19 -3.44 20.75
C LEU A 335 7.65 -4.81 20.23
N ILE A 336 6.90 -5.86 20.56
CA ILE A 336 7.25 -7.25 20.22
C ILE A 336 6.83 -7.59 18.80
N SER A 337 5.59 -7.25 18.41
CA SER A 337 5.11 -7.45 17.04
C SER A 337 3.95 -6.51 16.71
N TYR A 338 3.76 -6.25 15.42
CA TYR A 338 2.65 -5.45 14.94
C TYR A 338 2.15 -5.92 13.57
N ALA A 339 0.83 -5.89 13.41
CA ALA A 339 0.15 -6.28 12.19
C ALA A 339 -1.07 -5.37 11.96
N VAL A 340 -1.58 -5.36 10.74
CA VAL A 340 -2.81 -4.65 10.39
C VAL A 340 -3.72 -5.49 9.52
N ALA A 341 -5.02 -5.25 9.64
CA ALA A 341 -6.01 -5.59 8.63
C ALA A 341 -6.66 -4.28 8.18
N GLN A 342 -6.50 -3.94 6.90
CA GLN A 342 -6.99 -2.70 6.33
C GLN A 342 -7.99 -2.97 5.22
N GLU A 343 -9.14 -2.31 5.29
CA GLU A 343 -10.16 -2.36 4.26
C GLU A 343 -10.15 -1.10 3.41
N THR A 344 -10.12 -1.30 2.09
CA THR A 344 -10.34 -0.26 1.10
C THR A 344 -11.63 -0.57 0.36
N ARG A 345 -12.68 0.23 0.61
CA ARG A 345 -14.02 0.05 0.04
C ARG A 345 -14.27 1.12 -1.01
N TYR A 346 -14.66 0.71 -2.20
CA TYR A 346 -14.82 1.62 -3.33
C TYR A 346 -15.80 1.11 -4.37
N SER A 347 -16.35 2.02 -5.17
CA SER A 347 -17.14 1.69 -6.35
C SER A 347 -16.46 2.25 -7.60
N GLU A 348 -16.41 1.46 -8.67
CA GLU A 348 -15.97 1.93 -9.97
C GLU A 348 -17.07 1.75 -11.02
N ALA A 349 -17.22 2.76 -11.86
CA ALA A 349 -18.05 2.68 -13.04
C ALA A 349 -17.35 1.91 -14.17
N GLY A 350 -18.13 1.19 -14.97
CA GLY A 350 -17.68 0.65 -16.24
C GLY A 350 -17.52 1.76 -17.30
N PRO A 351 -16.76 1.53 -18.37
CA PRO A 351 -16.45 2.57 -19.37
C PRO A 351 -17.66 3.07 -20.17
N ASN A 352 -18.79 2.36 -20.09
CA ASN A 352 -20.05 2.70 -20.76
C ASN A 352 -21.11 3.28 -19.80
N ASP A 353 -20.77 3.45 -18.52
CA ASP A 353 -21.66 4.02 -17.51
C ASP A 353 -21.08 5.30 -16.94
N ASP A 354 -21.13 6.37 -17.76
CA ASP A 354 -20.68 7.71 -17.36
C ASP A 354 -21.56 8.32 -16.26
N SER A 355 -22.70 7.70 -15.93
CA SER A 355 -23.61 8.18 -14.89
C SER A 355 -23.24 7.70 -13.49
N ALA A 356 -22.48 6.60 -13.38
CA ALA A 356 -22.06 6.03 -12.12
C ALA A 356 -20.90 6.81 -11.50
N LEU A 357 -21.15 7.40 -10.32
CA LEU A 357 -20.13 8.08 -9.55
C LEU A 357 -19.15 7.07 -8.94
N VAL A 358 -17.86 7.31 -9.16
CA VAL A 358 -16.80 6.60 -8.42
C VAL A 358 -16.79 7.09 -6.98
N ARG A 359 -16.84 6.14 -6.05
CA ARG A 359 -16.80 6.41 -4.61
C ARG A 359 -15.64 5.66 -3.98
N ILE A 360 -15.08 6.29 -2.95
CA ILE A 360 -14.07 5.71 -2.08
C ILE A 360 -14.48 6.07 -0.66
N ASP A 361 -14.66 5.06 0.17
CA ASP A 361 -14.93 5.26 1.59
C ASP A 361 -13.60 5.52 2.32
N PRO A 362 -13.64 6.25 3.47
CA PRO A 362 -12.48 6.34 4.34
C PRO A 362 -11.97 4.95 4.71
N LEU A 363 -10.65 4.78 4.73
CA LEU A 363 -10.04 3.48 4.99
C LEU A 363 -10.30 3.08 6.44
N VAL A 364 -10.55 1.78 6.66
CA VAL A 364 -10.71 1.20 7.99
C VAL A 364 -9.49 0.35 8.28
N THR A 365 -8.76 0.67 9.35
CA THR A 365 -7.52 -0.03 9.73
C THR A 365 -7.63 -0.61 11.13
N HIS A 366 -7.60 -1.93 11.23
CA HIS A 366 -7.52 -2.65 12.49
C HIS A 366 -6.05 -2.93 12.80
N VAL A 367 -5.55 -2.40 13.93
CA VAL A 367 -4.16 -2.52 14.34
C VAL A 367 -4.05 -3.59 15.42
N PHE A 368 -3.12 -4.53 15.25
CA PHE A 368 -2.85 -5.61 16.19
C PHE A 368 -1.44 -5.43 16.74
N LEU A 369 -1.31 -5.25 18.06
CA LEU A 369 -0.05 -5.00 18.74
C LEU A 369 0.20 -6.04 19.83
N THR A 370 1.46 -6.47 19.92
CA THR A 370 2.00 -7.16 21.11
C THR A 370 3.13 -6.31 21.67
N SER A 371 3.01 -5.88 22.92
CA SER A 371 3.91 -4.89 23.53
C SER A 371 3.91 -4.99 25.05
N ASN A 372 5.05 -4.71 25.68
CA ASN A 372 5.18 -4.60 27.13
C ASN A 372 4.96 -3.17 27.65
N GLU A 373 4.77 -2.21 26.74
CA GLU A 373 4.52 -0.80 27.06
C GLU A 373 3.10 -0.58 27.58
N ASP A 374 2.87 0.54 28.27
CA ASP A 374 1.55 0.88 28.78
C ASP A 374 0.55 1.26 27.66
N LEU A 375 -0.73 1.39 28.02
CA LEU A 375 -1.79 1.71 27.06
C LEU A 375 -1.57 3.07 26.39
N ASP A 376 -1.11 4.08 27.12
CA ASP A 376 -0.95 5.44 26.59
C ASP A 376 0.20 5.51 25.57
N GLN A 377 1.29 4.78 25.83
CA GLN A 377 2.41 4.63 24.92
C GLN A 377 2.02 3.92 23.62
N ASN A 378 1.21 2.85 23.71
CA ASN A 378 0.71 2.12 22.53
C ASN A 378 -0.34 2.94 21.75
N GLN A 379 -1.21 3.70 22.43
CA GLN A 379 -2.12 4.65 21.77
C GLN A 379 -1.34 5.73 21.02
N LYS A 380 -0.29 6.28 21.65
CA LYS A 380 0.59 7.27 21.02
C LYS A 380 1.33 6.67 19.83
N LEU A 381 1.78 5.42 19.91
CA LEU A 381 2.43 4.70 18.81
C LEU A 381 1.52 4.63 17.57
N VAL A 382 0.27 4.18 17.73
CA VAL A 382 -0.69 4.09 16.61
C VAL A 382 -0.95 5.47 16.00
N LYS A 383 -1.21 6.48 16.84
CA LYS A 383 -1.41 7.87 16.39
C LYS A 383 -0.21 8.40 15.61
N MET A 384 1.00 8.22 16.14
CA MET A 384 2.22 8.69 15.47
C MET A 384 2.50 7.93 14.18
N GLY A 385 2.13 6.65 14.11
CA GLY A 385 2.13 5.86 12.88
C GLY A 385 1.29 6.52 11.78
N GLU A 386 0.05 6.90 12.08
CA GLU A 386 -0.83 7.59 11.13
C GLU A 386 -0.31 9.00 10.80
N GLN A 387 -0.04 9.81 11.83
CA GLN A 387 0.37 11.22 11.70
C GLN A 387 1.64 11.40 10.85
N THR A 388 2.52 10.40 10.84
CA THR A 388 3.79 10.43 10.11
C THR A 388 3.78 9.60 8.84
N CYS A 389 2.67 8.90 8.55
CA CYS A 389 2.47 8.15 7.32
C CYS A 389 2.28 9.09 6.12
N PHE A 390 3.21 9.05 5.17
CA PHE A 390 3.13 9.84 3.94
C PHE A 390 1.90 9.51 3.10
N ALA A 391 1.51 8.23 3.05
CA ALA A 391 0.30 7.81 2.34
C ALA A 391 -0.95 8.40 3.00
N HIS A 392 -1.13 8.25 4.32
CA HIS A 392 -2.25 8.88 5.03
C HIS A 392 -2.22 10.41 4.92
N ALA A 393 -1.05 11.04 4.96
CA ALA A 393 -0.92 12.48 4.72
C ALA A 393 -1.46 12.89 3.34
N ALA A 394 -1.18 12.10 2.29
CA ALA A 394 -1.75 12.32 0.96
C ALA A 394 -3.28 12.14 0.93
N LEU A 395 -3.81 11.14 1.62
CA LEU A 395 -5.25 10.90 1.72
C LEU A 395 -5.97 12.02 2.50
N SER A 396 -5.33 12.63 3.50
CA SER A 396 -5.94 13.67 4.34
C SER A 396 -5.73 15.10 3.83
N ALA A 397 -4.71 15.36 2.99
CA ALA A 397 -4.39 16.71 2.53
C ALA A 397 -5.21 17.18 1.31
N SER A 398 -5.90 16.28 0.61
CA SER A 398 -6.39 16.49 -0.77
C SER A 398 -5.25 16.84 -1.72
N ALA A 399 -4.73 15.82 -2.42
CA ALA A 399 -3.61 15.93 -3.34
C ALA A 399 -3.99 15.40 -4.73
N PRO A 400 -4.93 16.05 -5.45
CA PRO A 400 -5.37 15.59 -6.77
C PRO A 400 -4.21 15.61 -7.77
N LEU A 401 -4.27 14.74 -8.79
CA LEU A 401 -3.28 14.66 -9.85
C LEU A 401 -3.19 15.98 -10.64
N ARG A 402 -1.97 16.43 -10.92
CA ARG A 402 -1.67 17.44 -11.95
C ARG A 402 -1.35 16.71 -13.24
N LEU A 403 -2.08 17.02 -14.31
CA LEU A 403 -2.05 16.25 -15.55
C LEU A 403 -1.31 17.00 -16.65
N THR A 404 -0.54 16.26 -17.43
CA THR A 404 0.03 16.72 -18.69
C THR A 404 -0.10 15.60 -19.71
N VAL A 405 -0.69 15.90 -20.85
CA VAL A 405 -0.84 14.95 -21.95
C VAL A 405 0.01 15.44 -23.11
N ALA A 406 0.76 14.55 -23.75
CA ALA A 406 1.54 14.88 -24.94
C ALA A 406 1.31 13.85 -26.05
N GLY A 407 1.33 14.32 -27.29
CA GLY A 407 1.47 13.45 -28.45
C GLY A 407 2.90 12.91 -28.56
N HIS A 408 3.11 11.83 -29.32
CA HIS A 408 4.46 11.32 -29.56
C HIS A 408 5.37 12.31 -30.31
N ASP A 409 4.78 13.26 -31.05
CA ASP A 409 5.46 14.28 -31.85
C ASP A 409 5.74 15.59 -31.08
N ASP A 410 5.39 15.65 -29.80
CA ASP A 410 5.59 16.86 -28.99
C ASP A 410 7.06 16.91 -28.49
N PRO A 411 7.86 17.91 -28.87
CA PRO A 411 9.25 18.00 -28.43
C PRO A 411 9.32 18.15 -26.91
N THR A 412 10.11 17.28 -26.29
CA THR A 412 10.34 17.16 -24.83
C THR A 412 10.82 18.44 -24.18
#